data_AF-A0A4V1VJS5-F1
#
_entry.id   AF-A0A4V1VJS5-F1
#
_cell.length_a   1.000
_cell.length_b   1.000
_cell.length_c   1.000
_cell.angle_alpha   90.00
_cell.angle_beta   90.00
_cell.angle_gamma   90.00
#
_symmetry.space_group_name_H-M   'P 1'
#
loop_
_entity.id
_entity.type
_entity.pdbx_description
1 polymer ?
#
loop_
_entity_poly.entity_id
_entity_poly.type
_entity_poly.pdbx_seq_one_letter_code
_entity_poly.pdbx_strand_id
1 'polypeptide(L)'
;LTTATGVPLRDTDHSLKAGPRGPVLLQDHHLREKIMHFDHERIPERVVHARGAAAHGVFRSNGAASQLTRAAFLAEGATTQVFTRFSTVLGSRGSADTVRDTRGFAVKFYTTEGNFDLVGNNIPVFFIQDAIKFPDVIHAGKPHPDREIPQAQSAHDSFWDFASLHTESQHHAIWNMSDRGIPRSYRTMEGFGVHTFRLVNAAGETSLVKFHWKPRLGVHSLTWEEAQIAAGMDPDFHRRDLADAIEAGAHPEWDLGIQVFPDTEDQLFEGIDLLDSTKLVPEELAEVQVIGTMTLNANPGNYFAETEQVAFHVGHFVPGIDATDDPLLQGRLFSYLDTQLTRLGGPNFDQIPINRPHAPVNDM
;
A
#
# COMPACT_ATOMS: atom_id res chain seq x y z
N LEU A 1 24.06 1.65 -28.52
CA LEU A 1 24.09 1.10 -27.14
C LEU A 1 25.32 1.64 -26.43
N THR A 2 25.21 2.00 -25.16
CA THR A 2 26.32 2.56 -24.36
C THR A 2 26.48 1.80 -23.04
N THR A 3 27.62 1.99 -22.38
CA THR A 3 27.82 1.66 -20.96
C THR A 3 26.99 2.58 -20.06
N ALA A 4 26.93 2.30 -18.75
CA ALA A 4 26.27 3.16 -17.77
C ALA A 4 26.96 4.54 -17.64
N THR A 5 28.25 4.61 -17.97
CA THR A 5 29.05 5.84 -18.05
C THR A 5 28.95 6.57 -19.40
N GLY A 6 28.12 6.08 -20.33
CA GLY A 6 27.85 6.73 -21.61
C GLY A 6 28.86 6.43 -22.73
N VAL A 7 29.73 5.43 -22.57
CA VAL A 7 30.72 5.04 -23.58
C VAL A 7 30.04 4.23 -24.71
N PRO A 8 30.18 4.62 -26.00
CA PRO A 8 29.61 3.88 -27.11
C PRO A 8 30.22 2.48 -27.26
N LEU A 9 29.37 1.47 -27.46
CA LEU A 9 29.77 0.07 -27.65
C LEU A 9 29.69 -0.32 -29.14
N ARG A 10 30.70 -1.04 -29.62
CA ARG A 10 30.77 -1.54 -31.01
C ARG A 10 30.26 -2.97 -31.18
N ASP A 11 30.39 -3.78 -30.14
CA ASP A 11 29.94 -5.18 -30.07
C ASP A 11 29.40 -5.42 -28.66
N THR A 12 28.24 -6.05 -28.58
CA THR A 12 27.49 -6.31 -27.34
C THR A 12 27.14 -7.78 -27.16
N ASP A 13 27.51 -8.60 -28.14
CA ASP A 13 27.16 -10.01 -28.25
C ASP A 13 28.34 -10.91 -27.84
N HIS A 14 29.56 -10.35 -27.85
CA HIS A 14 30.78 -11.09 -27.54
C HIS A 14 31.60 -10.43 -26.43
N SER A 15 32.11 -11.26 -25.53
CA SER A 15 33.16 -10.87 -24.59
C SER A 15 34.51 -10.73 -25.28
N LEU A 16 35.35 -9.83 -24.77
CA LEU A 16 36.75 -9.70 -25.17
C LEU A 16 37.53 -10.95 -24.74
N LYS A 17 38.17 -11.61 -25.71
CA LYS A 17 38.92 -12.86 -25.52
C LYS A 17 40.35 -12.75 -26.05
N ALA A 18 41.26 -13.58 -25.53
CA ALA A 18 42.58 -13.80 -26.12
C ALA A 18 42.51 -14.67 -27.39
N GLY A 19 42.05 -14.08 -28.49
CA GLY A 19 41.77 -14.77 -29.75
C GLY A 19 40.33 -15.32 -29.84
N PRO A 20 39.86 -15.73 -31.04
CA PRO A 20 38.44 -16.04 -31.26
C PRO A 20 37.86 -17.15 -30.36
N ARG A 21 38.70 -18.11 -29.95
CA ARG A 21 38.33 -19.24 -29.07
C ARG A 21 39.14 -19.27 -27.77
N GLY A 22 39.76 -18.16 -27.41
CA GLY A 22 40.56 -18.05 -26.18
C GLY A 22 39.76 -17.70 -24.93
N PRO A 23 40.41 -17.62 -23.77
CA PRO A 23 39.78 -17.20 -22.51
C PRO A 23 39.30 -15.74 -22.57
N VAL A 24 38.26 -15.43 -21.79
CA VAL A 24 37.76 -14.07 -21.55
C VAL A 24 38.76 -13.28 -20.73
N LEU A 25 38.95 -12.01 -21.07
CA LEU A 25 39.90 -11.11 -20.39
C LEU A 25 39.19 -10.25 -19.35
N LEU A 26 39.76 -10.15 -18.16
CA LEU A 26 39.23 -9.31 -17.06
C LEU A 26 39.17 -7.81 -17.43
N GLN A 27 39.97 -7.35 -18.39
CA GLN A 27 39.96 -5.96 -18.86
C GLN A 27 38.69 -5.59 -19.65
N ASP A 28 37.81 -6.55 -19.96
CA ASP A 28 36.50 -6.30 -20.57
C ASP A 28 35.60 -5.51 -19.60
N HIS A 29 35.56 -4.19 -19.77
CA HIS A 29 34.78 -3.30 -18.91
C HIS A 29 33.28 -3.41 -19.18
N HIS A 30 32.88 -3.64 -20.44
CA HIS A 30 31.47 -3.78 -20.80
C HIS A 30 30.87 -5.02 -20.16
N LEU A 31 31.56 -6.17 -20.28
CA LEU A 31 31.13 -7.43 -19.67
C LEU A 31 30.97 -7.27 -18.16
N ARG A 32 31.99 -6.75 -17.48
CA ARG A 32 31.98 -6.61 -16.01
C ARG A 32 30.86 -5.69 -15.54
N GLU A 33 30.68 -4.52 -16.16
CA GLU A 33 29.64 -3.58 -15.75
C GLU A 33 28.24 -4.15 -15.99
N LYS A 34 27.99 -4.77 -17.15
CA LYS A 34 26.68 -5.36 -17.49
C LYS A 34 26.31 -6.51 -16.55
N ILE A 35 27.24 -7.43 -16.27
CA ILE A 35 27.00 -8.56 -15.36
C ILE A 35 26.86 -8.08 -13.92
N MET A 36 27.72 -7.15 -13.46
CA MET A 36 27.62 -6.62 -12.10
C MET A 36 26.27 -5.93 -11.87
N HIS A 37 25.77 -5.14 -12.82
CA HIS A 37 24.44 -4.55 -12.68
C HIS A 37 23.35 -5.63 -12.62
N PHE A 38 23.38 -6.63 -13.50
CA PHE A 38 22.43 -7.74 -13.51
C PHE A 38 22.41 -8.51 -12.18
N ASP A 39 23.59 -8.85 -11.65
CA ASP A 39 23.76 -9.61 -10.41
C ASP A 39 23.17 -8.88 -9.18
N HIS A 40 23.00 -7.56 -9.26
CA HIS A 40 22.52 -6.70 -8.18
C HIS A 40 21.17 -6.02 -8.50
N GLU A 41 20.39 -6.54 -9.45
CA GLU A 41 19.07 -5.99 -9.79
C GLU A 41 18.02 -6.18 -8.69
N ARG A 42 18.20 -7.16 -7.79
CA ARG A 42 17.21 -7.48 -6.75
C ARG A 42 17.50 -6.70 -5.48
N ILE A 43 16.48 -6.01 -4.99
CA ILE A 43 16.41 -5.47 -3.63
C ILE A 43 15.49 -6.35 -2.78
N PRO A 44 15.56 -6.29 -1.44
CA PRO A 44 14.60 -6.99 -0.60
C PRO A 44 13.16 -6.62 -0.96
N GLU A 45 12.26 -7.60 -0.98
CA GLU A 45 10.84 -7.32 -1.06
C GLU A 45 10.31 -6.70 0.24
N ARG A 46 9.10 -6.17 0.22
CA ARG A 46 8.43 -5.73 1.46
C ARG A 46 8.15 -6.97 2.33
N VAL A 47 8.35 -6.86 3.65
CA VAL A 47 8.13 -7.97 4.61
C VAL A 47 6.69 -8.51 4.56
N VAL A 48 5.73 -7.60 4.37
CA VAL A 48 4.32 -7.85 4.07
C VAL A 48 3.92 -7.01 2.87
N HIS A 49 2.85 -7.38 2.18
CA HIS A 49 2.40 -6.66 0.98
C HIS A 49 3.43 -6.63 -0.16
N ALA A 50 4.25 -7.68 -0.28
CA ALA A 50 5.28 -7.80 -1.31
C ALA A 50 4.68 -7.82 -2.73
N ARG A 51 3.60 -8.59 -2.92
CA ARG A 51 2.86 -8.66 -4.18
C ARG A 51 1.90 -7.47 -4.32
N GLY A 52 2.07 -6.68 -5.38
CA GLY A 52 1.19 -5.54 -5.63
C GLY A 52 1.22 -5.01 -7.07
N ALA A 53 0.37 -4.01 -7.32
CA ALA A 53 0.27 -3.24 -8.56
C ALA A 53 0.03 -1.77 -8.19
N ALA A 54 0.48 -0.85 -9.03
CA ALA A 54 0.32 0.57 -8.75
C ALA A 54 0.01 1.37 -10.01
N ALA A 55 -0.55 2.56 -9.80
CA ALA A 55 -0.85 3.51 -10.85
C ALA A 55 -0.76 4.95 -10.32
N HIS A 56 -0.49 5.87 -11.23
CA HIS A 56 -0.59 7.31 -11.01
C HIS A 56 -2.03 7.78 -11.16
N GLY A 57 -2.35 8.89 -10.52
CA GLY A 57 -3.67 9.49 -10.63
C GLY A 57 -3.74 10.90 -10.07
N VAL A 58 -4.97 11.38 -9.93
CA VAL A 58 -5.27 12.70 -9.39
C VAL A 58 -6.41 12.58 -8.40
N PHE A 59 -6.25 13.21 -7.24
CA PHE A 59 -7.32 13.46 -6.28
C PHE A 59 -7.84 14.89 -6.42
N ARG A 60 -9.16 15.06 -6.42
CA ARG A 60 -9.85 16.36 -6.42
C ARG A 60 -10.72 16.48 -5.19
N SER A 61 -10.44 17.47 -4.35
CA SER A 61 -11.28 17.76 -3.19
C SER A 61 -12.54 18.52 -3.59
N ASN A 62 -13.65 18.20 -2.91
CA ASN A 62 -14.89 18.97 -3.01
C ASN A 62 -15.02 20.05 -1.91
N GLY A 63 -14.02 20.19 -1.03
CA GLY A 63 -14.00 21.16 0.05
C GLY A 63 -14.81 20.80 1.30
N ALA A 64 -15.52 19.65 1.33
CA ALA A 64 -16.40 19.30 2.44
C ALA A 64 -15.67 19.10 3.77
N ALA A 65 -14.36 18.79 3.75
CA ALA A 65 -13.55 18.67 4.96
C ALA A 65 -12.95 20.00 5.47
N SER A 66 -13.11 21.12 4.75
CA SER A 66 -12.38 22.38 5.03
C SER A 66 -12.63 22.98 6.42
N GLN A 67 -13.78 22.67 7.04
CA GLN A 67 -14.10 23.12 8.40
C GLN A 67 -13.47 22.22 9.50
N LEU A 68 -13.08 20.99 9.14
CA LEU A 68 -12.55 19.99 10.06
C LEU A 68 -11.02 19.95 10.05
N THR A 69 -10.40 20.36 8.94
CA THR A 69 -8.94 20.29 8.77
C THR A 69 -8.38 21.48 8.01
N ARG A 70 -7.16 21.88 8.37
CA ARG A 70 -6.34 22.83 7.59
C ARG A 70 -5.48 22.18 6.50
N ALA A 71 -5.62 20.87 6.26
CA ALA A 71 -4.83 20.16 5.26
C ALA A 71 -5.09 20.70 3.84
N ALA A 72 -4.06 21.27 3.20
CA ALA A 72 -4.19 21.98 1.94
C ALA A 72 -4.81 21.15 0.79
N PHE A 73 -4.55 19.83 0.75
CA PHE A 73 -5.10 18.95 -0.30
C PHE A 73 -6.61 18.70 -0.17
N LEU A 74 -7.21 19.08 0.96
CA LEU A 74 -8.65 18.97 1.25
C LEU A 74 -9.38 20.31 1.17
N ALA A 75 -8.68 21.38 0.79
CA ALA A 75 -9.31 22.67 0.50
C ALA A 75 -10.20 22.57 -0.75
N GLU A 76 -11.24 23.41 -0.81
CA GLU A 76 -12.17 23.44 -1.94
C GLU A 76 -11.45 23.65 -3.28
N GLY A 77 -11.69 22.74 -4.24
CA GLY A 77 -11.08 22.80 -5.57
C GLY A 77 -9.62 22.35 -5.63
N ALA A 78 -9.00 21.94 -4.52
CA ALA A 78 -7.64 21.43 -4.52
C ALA A 78 -7.52 20.19 -5.41
N THR A 79 -6.49 20.19 -6.26
CA THR A 79 -6.15 19.07 -7.15
C THR A 79 -4.75 18.59 -6.81
N THR A 80 -4.65 17.31 -6.43
CA THR A 80 -3.42 16.72 -5.88
C THR A 80 -3.03 15.50 -6.68
N GLN A 81 -1.78 15.44 -7.13
CA GLN A 81 -1.25 14.23 -7.77
C GLN A 81 -1.17 13.11 -6.74
N VAL A 82 -1.47 11.88 -7.15
CA VAL A 82 -1.38 10.71 -6.28
C VAL A 82 -0.66 9.55 -6.94
N PHE A 83 -0.04 8.71 -6.11
CA PHE A 83 0.41 7.38 -6.52
C PHE A 83 -0.19 6.33 -5.59
N THR A 84 -0.90 5.37 -6.18
CA THR A 84 -1.64 4.35 -5.44
C THR A 84 -1.05 2.99 -5.68
N ARG A 85 -0.80 2.23 -4.61
CA ARG A 85 -0.37 0.83 -4.68
C ARG A 85 -1.37 -0.08 -3.97
N PHE A 86 -1.90 -1.03 -4.74
CA PHE A 86 -2.68 -2.14 -4.25
C PHE A 86 -1.80 -3.36 -4.00
N SER A 87 -2.19 -4.22 -3.08
CA SER A 87 -1.38 -5.41 -2.74
C SER A 87 -2.20 -6.49 -2.06
N THR A 88 -1.72 -7.73 -2.08
CA THR A 88 -2.10 -8.76 -1.08
C THR A 88 -1.29 -8.53 0.20
N VAL A 89 -1.31 -9.41 1.20
CA VAL A 89 -0.52 -9.29 2.45
C VAL A 89 0.54 -10.39 2.56
N LEU A 90 0.11 -11.65 2.55
CA LEU A 90 0.93 -12.80 2.99
C LEU A 90 1.94 -13.22 1.92
N GLY A 91 1.53 -13.17 0.65
CA GLY A 91 2.34 -13.65 -0.46
C GLY A 91 3.64 -12.87 -0.68
N SER A 92 4.71 -13.59 -1.03
CA SER A 92 5.94 -12.99 -1.60
C SER A 92 5.67 -12.37 -2.97
N ARG A 93 6.60 -11.57 -3.50
CA ARG A 93 6.39 -10.74 -4.72
C ARG A 93 5.95 -11.49 -5.97
N GLY A 94 6.20 -12.79 -6.03
CA GLY A 94 5.81 -13.69 -7.13
C GLY A 94 4.51 -14.47 -6.91
N SER A 95 3.78 -14.25 -5.80
CA SER A 95 2.50 -14.92 -5.55
C SER A 95 1.40 -14.45 -6.51
N ALA A 96 0.27 -15.17 -6.53
CA ALA A 96 -0.89 -14.85 -7.35
C ALA A 96 -1.76 -13.70 -6.78
N ASP A 97 -2.47 -13.00 -7.65
CA ASP A 97 -3.30 -11.82 -7.32
C ASP A 97 -4.66 -12.14 -6.68
N THR A 98 -5.30 -13.25 -7.08
CA THR A 98 -6.68 -13.60 -6.72
C THR A 98 -6.77 -14.53 -5.50
N VAL A 99 -5.71 -14.61 -4.70
CA VAL A 99 -5.70 -15.40 -3.45
C VAL A 99 -6.74 -14.87 -2.43
N ARG A 100 -7.20 -15.71 -1.49
CA ARG A 100 -7.98 -15.22 -0.35
C ARG A 100 -7.02 -14.54 0.63
N ASP A 101 -7.13 -13.22 0.72
CA ASP A 101 -6.25 -12.40 1.54
C ASP A 101 -6.88 -11.03 1.79
N THR A 102 -6.36 -10.30 2.76
CA THR A 102 -6.62 -8.86 2.87
C THR A 102 -5.91 -8.15 1.72
N ARG A 103 -6.48 -7.06 1.22
CA ARG A 103 -5.83 -6.21 0.22
C ARG A 103 -5.36 -4.90 0.83
N GLY A 104 -4.08 -4.59 0.65
CA GLY A 104 -3.56 -3.26 0.96
C GLY A 104 -3.99 -2.24 -0.08
N PHE A 105 -4.34 -1.04 0.38
CA PHE A 105 -4.74 0.10 -0.45
C PHE A 105 -4.00 1.34 0.08
N ALA A 106 -2.79 1.56 -0.42
CA ALA A 106 -1.94 2.68 -0.03
C ALA A 106 -1.98 3.80 -1.07
N VAL A 107 -2.24 5.03 -0.64
CA VAL A 107 -2.30 6.22 -1.50
C VAL A 107 -1.35 7.28 -0.95
N LYS A 108 -0.39 7.70 -1.79
CA LYS A 108 0.50 8.84 -1.53
C LYS A 108 -0.07 10.06 -2.22
N PHE A 109 -0.30 11.12 -1.47
CA PHE A 109 -0.73 12.42 -1.95
C PHE A 109 0.47 13.35 -1.96
N TYR A 110 0.85 13.84 -3.14
CA TYR A 110 1.93 14.83 -3.28
C TYR A 110 1.37 16.23 -3.07
N THR A 111 1.12 16.59 -1.81
CA THR A 111 0.48 17.86 -1.45
C THR A 111 1.46 19.03 -1.56
N THR A 112 0.94 20.27 -1.52
CA THR A 112 1.75 21.48 -1.48
C THR A 112 2.49 21.69 -0.14
N GLU A 113 2.13 20.92 0.88
CA GLU A 113 2.67 21.02 2.26
C GLU A 113 3.34 19.71 2.70
N GLY A 114 3.81 18.90 1.75
CA GLY A 114 4.49 17.62 2.00
C GLY A 114 3.72 16.42 1.45
N ASN A 115 4.33 15.24 1.54
CA ASN A 115 3.64 14.01 1.17
C ASN A 115 2.74 13.55 2.31
N PHE A 116 1.48 13.25 2.01
CA PHE A 116 0.57 12.55 2.92
C PHE A 116 0.37 11.12 2.44
N ASP A 117 0.53 10.12 3.30
CA ASP A 117 0.29 8.72 2.94
C ASP A 117 -0.90 8.14 3.73
N LEU A 118 -1.99 7.85 3.02
CA LEU A 118 -3.10 7.07 3.56
C LEU A 118 -2.86 5.58 3.29
N VAL A 119 -2.35 4.86 4.29
CA VAL A 119 -1.94 3.46 4.17
C VAL A 119 -2.97 2.51 4.77
N GLY A 120 -3.98 2.18 3.97
CA GLY A 120 -5.15 1.41 4.37
C GLY A 120 -5.22 -0.03 3.85
N ASN A 121 -6.34 -0.68 4.13
CA ASN A 121 -6.73 -2.02 3.65
C ASN A 121 -8.14 -2.00 3.04
N ASN A 122 -8.56 -3.08 2.39
CA ASN A 122 -9.92 -3.25 1.86
C ASN A 122 -10.95 -3.76 2.89
N ILE A 123 -10.55 -3.88 4.17
CA ILE A 123 -11.35 -4.34 5.31
C ILE A 123 -11.26 -3.25 6.40
N PRO A 124 -12.38 -2.86 7.06
CA PRO A 124 -12.43 -1.69 7.94
C PRO A 124 -11.78 -1.89 9.33
N VAL A 125 -11.30 -3.09 9.62
CA VAL A 125 -10.68 -3.49 10.89
C VAL A 125 -9.39 -4.24 10.65
N PHE A 126 -8.58 -4.45 11.69
CA PHE A 126 -7.38 -5.29 11.65
C PHE A 126 -7.51 -6.54 12.55
N PHE A 127 -6.59 -7.49 12.41
CA PHE A 127 -6.59 -8.74 13.19
C PHE A 127 -6.21 -8.58 14.67
N ILE A 128 -5.50 -7.50 15.02
CA ILE A 128 -4.92 -7.30 16.35
C ILE A 128 -5.16 -5.85 16.79
N GLN A 129 -5.13 -5.65 18.11
CA GLN A 129 -5.32 -4.34 18.73
C GLN A 129 -4.00 -3.60 18.94
N ASP A 130 -2.91 -4.32 19.23
CA ASP A 130 -1.61 -3.74 19.59
C ASP A 130 -0.52 -4.18 18.61
N ALA A 131 0.31 -3.25 18.18
CA ALA A 131 1.40 -3.48 17.23
C ALA A 131 2.45 -4.50 17.70
N ILE A 132 2.59 -4.75 19.01
CA ILE A 132 3.54 -5.74 19.52
C ILE A 132 3.22 -7.16 19.01
N LYS A 133 1.94 -7.46 18.72
CA LYS A 133 1.49 -8.74 18.16
C LYS A 133 1.64 -8.82 16.63
N PHE A 134 2.07 -7.75 15.97
CA PHE A 134 2.17 -7.73 14.51
C PHE A 134 3.13 -8.80 13.97
N PRO A 135 4.33 -9.03 14.54
CA PRO A 135 5.16 -10.15 14.13
C PRO A 135 4.47 -11.50 14.32
N ASP A 136 3.72 -11.68 15.42
CA ASP A 136 3.07 -12.96 15.75
C ASP A 136 1.99 -13.32 14.73
N VAL A 137 1.07 -12.39 14.42
CA VAL A 137 0.00 -12.66 13.44
C VAL A 137 0.56 -12.84 12.03
N ILE A 138 1.61 -12.09 11.66
CA ILE A 138 2.25 -12.23 10.35
C ILE A 138 3.02 -13.54 10.26
N HIS A 139 3.78 -13.95 11.28
CA HIS A 139 4.43 -15.25 11.31
C HIS A 139 3.44 -16.41 11.30
N ALA A 140 2.30 -16.25 11.99
CA ALA A 140 1.24 -17.25 12.01
C ALA A 140 0.60 -17.46 10.63
N GLY A 141 0.39 -16.37 9.86
CA GLY A 141 -0.22 -16.42 8.51
C GLY A 141 0.77 -16.59 7.35
N LYS A 142 2.06 -16.30 7.55
CA LYS A 142 3.11 -16.56 6.54
C LYS A 142 3.36 -18.07 6.40
N PRO A 143 4.03 -18.50 5.31
CA PRO A 143 4.40 -19.90 5.13
C PRO A 143 5.17 -20.42 6.35
N HIS A 144 4.85 -21.64 6.80
CA HIS A 144 5.45 -22.20 8.00
C HIS A 144 6.98 -22.34 7.84
N PRO A 145 7.80 -21.97 8.85
CA PRO A 145 9.24 -21.76 8.67
C PRO A 145 10.08 -23.02 8.43
N ASP A 146 9.53 -24.22 8.69
CA ASP A 146 10.25 -25.48 8.47
C ASP A 146 10.42 -25.82 6.98
N ARG A 147 9.46 -25.39 6.15
CA ARG A 147 9.32 -25.79 4.74
C ARG A 147 8.91 -24.64 3.81
N GLU A 148 8.56 -23.49 4.36
CA GLU A 148 8.03 -22.33 3.63
C GLU A 148 6.74 -22.65 2.85
N ILE A 149 5.80 -23.37 3.50
CA ILE A 149 4.50 -23.76 2.93
C ILE A 149 3.36 -23.40 3.92
N PRO A 150 2.18 -22.93 3.44
CA PRO A 150 1.81 -22.66 2.04
C PRO A 150 2.11 -21.21 1.62
N GLN A 151 2.31 -20.98 0.31
CA GLN A 151 2.46 -19.64 -0.24
C GLN A 151 1.09 -18.95 -0.38
N ALA A 152 0.99 -17.74 0.19
CA ALA A 152 -0.15 -16.82 0.05
C ALA A 152 -1.52 -17.42 0.42
N GLN A 153 -1.57 -18.26 1.45
CA GLN A 153 -2.80 -18.90 1.95
C GLN A 153 -2.78 -18.92 3.46
N SER A 154 -3.88 -18.53 4.10
CA SER A 154 -4.09 -18.67 5.55
C SER A 154 -4.66 -20.03 5.94
N ALA A 155 -4.86 -20.94 4.98
CA ALA A 155 -5.43 -22.27 5.16
C ALA A 155 -4.38 -23.28 5.68
N HIS A 156 -3.80 -23.01 6.85
CA HIS A 156 -2.85 -23.90 7.53
C HIS A 156 -2.89 -23.72 9.05
N ASP A 157 -2.33 -24.69 9.76
CA ASP A 157 -2.45 -24.86 11.21
C ASP A 157 -2.00 -23.63 12.00
N SER A 158 -0.84 -23.04 11.71
CA SER A 158 -0.32 -21.91 12.50
C SER A 158 -1.21 -20.67 12.47
N PHE A 159 -1.86 -20.38 11.33
CA PHE A 159 -2.77 -19.24 11.23
C PHE A 159 -4.03 -19.47 12.06
N TRP A 160 -4.61 -20.67 11.94
CA TRP A 160 -5.83 -21.01 12.66
C TRP A 160 -5.60 -21.27 14.15
N ASP A 161 -4.41 -21.71 14.55
CA ASP A 161 -3.99 -21.78 15.95
C ASP A 161 -3.97 -20.37 16.56
N PHE A 162 -3.29 -19.42 15.90
CA PHE A 162 -3.30 -18.02 16.33
C PHE A 162 -4.73 -17.48 16.42
N ALA A 163 -5.53 -17.64 15.37
CA ALA A 163 -6.90 -17.13 15.36
C ALA A 163 -7.76 -17.75 16.47
N SER A 164 -7.59 -19.04 16.78
CA SER A 164 -8.34 -19.74 17.82
C SER A 164 -8.00 -19.27 19.24
N LEU A 165 -6.76 -18.83 19.46
CA LEU A 165 -6.25 -18.36 20.75
C LEU A 165 -6.44 -16.85 20.98
N HIS A 166 -6.76 -16.09 19.93
CA HIS A 166 -6.85 -14.63 19.96
C HIS A 166 -8.23 -14.17 19.51
N THR A 167 -9.14 -13.95 20.48
CA THR A 167 -10.52 -13.56 20.21
C THR A 167 -10.64 -12.22 19.52
N GLU A 168 -9.68 -11.31 19.70
CA GLU A 168 -9.61 -10.02 19.01
C GLU A 168 -9.49 -10.16 17.48
N SER A 169 -8.97 -11.29 16.99
CA SER A 169 -8.76 -11.54 15.56
C SER A 169 -10.03 -11.94 14.80
N GLN A 170 -11.08 -12.33 15.51
CA GLN A 170 -12.26 -12.97 14.94
C GLN A 170 -13.02 -12.04 13.99
N HIS A 171 -13.10 -10.75 14.30
CA HIS A 171 -13.80 -9.80 13.44
C HIS A 171 -13.16 -9.72 12.06
N HIS A 172 -11.84 -9.54 12.00
CA HIS A 172 -11.12 -9.51 10.72
C HIS A 172 -11.14 -10.88 10.03
N ALA A 173 -11.04 -11.98 10.77
CA ALA A 173 -11.13 -13.33 10.21
C ALA A 173 -12.46 -13.55 9.47
N ILE A 174 -13.59 -13.06 10.02
CA ILE A 174 -14.90 -13.11 9.36
C ILE A 174 -14.88 -12.35 8.02
N TRP A 175 -14.31 -11.14 8.00
CA TRP A 175 -14.16 -10.36 6.76
C TRP A 175 -13.29 -11.09 5.72
N ASN A 176 -12.15 -11.65 6.15
CA ASN A 176 -11.22 -12.37 5.27
C ASN A 176 -11.83 -13.67 4.71
N MET A 177 -12.67 -14.36 5.50
CA MET A 177 -13.39 -15.57 5.07
C MET A 177 -14.60 -15.26 4.18
N SER A 178 -15.15 -14.03 4.22
CA SER A 178 -16.16 -13.58 3.27
C SER A 178 -15.56 -13.33 1.88
N ASP A 179 -16.40 -13.04 0.89
CA ASP A 179 -15.94 -12.72 -0.46
C ASP A 179 -15.16 -11.39 -0.54
N ARG A 180 -15.13 -10.58 0.53
CA ARG A 180 -14.23 -9.42 0.65
C ARG A 180 -12.74 -9.81 0.56
N GLY A 181 -12.40 -11.05 0.92
CA GLY A 181 -11.04 -11.59 0.78
C GLY A 181 -10.64 -11.96 -0.65
N ILE A 182 -11.58 -11.95 -1.61
CA ILE A 182 -11.39 -12.35 -3.01
C ILE A 182 -12.06 -11.33 -3.96
N PRO A 183 -11.64 -10.05 -3.97
CA PRO A 183 -12.25 -9.04 -4.82
C PRO A 183 -12.13 -9.41 -6.30
N ARG A 184 -13.09 -8.95 -7.13
CA ARG A 184 -13.10 -9.17 -8.58
C ARG A 184 -12.00 -8.36 -9.29
N SER A 185 -11.71 -7.20 -8.75
CA SER A 185 -10.72 -6.24 -9.24
C SER A 185 -10.34 -5.32 -8.08
N TYR A 186 -9.14 -4.75 -8.11
CA TYR A 186 -8.82 -3.62 -7.23
C TYR A 186 -9.84 -2.49 -7.40
N ARG A 187 -10.39 -2.30 -8.60
CA ARG A 187 -11.35 -1.25 -8.97
C ARG A 187 -12.74 -1.41 -8.34
N THR A 188 -13.04 -2.58 -7.76
CA THR A 188 -14.34 -2.94 -7.20
C THR A 188 -14.26 -3.35 -5.73
N MET A 189 -13.29 -2.83 -5.00
CA MET A 189 -13.17 -3.00 -3.55
C MET A 189 -13.15 -1.64 -2.86
N GLU A 190 -13.72 -1.60 -1.65
CA GLU A 190 -13.55 -0.47 -0.74
C GLU A 190 -12.13 -0.40 -0.21
N GLY A 191 -11.79 0.74 0.38
CA GLY A 191 -10.57 0.94 1.15
C GLY A 191 -10.88 1.65 2.46
N PHE A 192 -10.06 1.42 3.48
CA PHE A 192 -10.25 1.94 4.82
C PHE A 192 -8.90 2.28 5.44
N GLY A 193 -8.82 3.43 6.10
CA GLY A 193 -7.66 3.78 6.93
C GLY A 193 -7.50 2.87 8.15
N VAL A 194 -8.58 2.16 8.52
CA VAL A 194 -8.75 1.31 9.72
C VAL A 194 -8.72 2.12 11.01
N HIS A 195 -7.60 2.79 11.27
CA HIS A 195 -7.40 3.61 12.47
C HIS A 195 -8.30 4.82 12.49
N THR A 196 -8.58 5.28 13.71
CA THR A 196 -9.07 6.63 13.91
C THR A 196 -7.88 7.59 13.85
N PHE A 197 -8.01 8.65 13.06
CA PHE A 197 -7.05 9.75 12.96
C PHE A 197 -7.68 11.02 13.56
N ARG A 198 -6.88 12.04 13.77
CA ARG A 198 -7.34 13.35 14.21
C ARG A 198 -7.22 14.35 13.06
N LEU A 199 -8.29 15.09 12.80
CA LEU A 199 -8.25 16.29 11.98
C LEU A 199 -8.15 17.52 12.89
N VAL A 200 -7.36 18.50 12.46
CA VAL A 200 -7.16 19.77 13.16
C VAL A 200 -7.49 20.92 12.23
N ASN A 201 -8.48 21.73 12.57
CA ASN A 201 -8.91 22.85 11.74
C ASN A 201 -8.01 24.08 11.92
N ALA A 202 -8.32 25.17 11.20
CA ALA A 202 -7.54 26.41 11.25
C ALA A 202 -7.57 27.11 12.63
N ALA A 203 -8.62 26.88 13.44
CA ALA A 203 -8.74 27.40 14.79
C ALA A 203 -8.03 26.52 15.84
N GLY A 204 -7.50 25.36 15.44
CA GLY A 204 -6.87 24.39 16.34
C GLY A 204 -7.86 23.45 17.03
N GLU A 205 -9.14 23.48 16.65
CA GLU A 205 -10.14 22.52 17.13
C GLU A 205 -9.95 21.18 16.44
N THR A 206 -10.31 20.11 17.14
CA THR A 206 -10.02 18.74 16.72
C THR A 206 -11.30 17.94 16.49
N SER A 207 -11.22 16.99 15.58
CA SER A 207 -12.27 15.98 15.35
C SER A 207 -11.61 14.64 15.04
N LEU A 208 -12.19 13.57 15.54
CA LEU A 208 -11.73 12.22 15.25
C LEU A 208 -12.37 11.74 13.95
N VAL A 209 -11.62 11.03 13.11
CA VAL A 209 -12.12 10.55 11.81
C VAL A 209 -11.63 9.15 11.47
N LYS A 210 -12.44 8.40 10.71
CA LYS A 210 -12.01 7.21 9.98
C LYS A 210 -12.14 7.47 8.49
N PHE A 211 -11.09 7.18 7.72
CA PHE A 211 -11.06 7.36 6.26
C PHE A 211 -11.61 6.14 5.51
N HIS A 212 -12.34 6.41 4.42
CA HIS A 212 -13.00 5.43 3.56
C HIS A 212 -12.74 5.74 2.09
N TRP A 213 -12.55 4.71 1.27
CA TRP A 213 -12.57 4.77 -0.18
C TRP A 213 -13.77 3.99 -0.70
N LYS A 214 -14.68 4.67 -1.38
CA LYS A 214 -15.88 4.07 -1.97
C LYS A 214 -15.68 3.91 -3.49
N PRO A 215 -15.58 2.69 -4.03
CA PRO A 215 -15.37 2.47 -5.46
C PRO A 215 -16.61 2.88 -6.26
N ARG A 216 -16.45 3.70 -7.28
CA ARG A 216 -17.59 4.10 -8.14
C ARG A 216 -18.14 2.97 -8.99
N LEU A 217 -17.34 1.93 -9.22
CA LEU A 217 -17.77 0.72 -9.91
C LEU A 217 -18.54 -0.25 -9.01
N GLY A 218 -18.78 0.10 -7.75
CA GLY A 218 -19.43 -0.77 -6.78
C GLY A 218 -18.49 -1.82 -6.19
N VAL A 219 -19.02 -2.62 -5.28
CA VAL A 219 -18.27 -3.66 -4.56
C VAL A 219 -18.60 -5.02 -5.17
N HIS A 220 -17.60 -5.65 -5.79
CA HIS A 220 -17.74 -6.93 -6.47
C HIS A 220 -16.58 -7.86 -6.15
N SER A 221 -16.91 -9.13 -5.95
CA SER A 221 -15.98 -10.19 -5.61
C SER A 221 -16.12 -11.40 -6.52
N LEU A 222 -15.08 -12.22 -6.57
CA LEU A 222 -15.12 -13.56 -7.16
C LEU A 222 -15.82 -14.53 -6.18
N THR A 223 -16.17 -15.72 -6.68
CA THR A 223 -16.38 -16.88 -5.80
C THR A 223 -15.06 -17.60 -5.56
N TRP A 224 -15.00 -18.46 -4.53
CA TRP A 224 -13.74 -19.09 -4.13
C TRP A 224 -13.13 -19.99 -5.20
N GLU A 225 -13.95 -20.82 -5.87
CA GLU A 225 -13.48 -21.72 -6.92
C GLU A 225 -12.94 -20.93 -8.13
N GLU A 226 -13.63 -19.85 -8.51
CA GLU A 226 -13.17 -18.95 -9.59
C GLU A 226 -11.85 -18.27 -9.21
N ALA A 227 -11.74 -17.76 -7.98
CA ALA A 227 -10.54 -17.12 -7.46
C ALA A 227 -9.31 -18.05 -7.50
N GLN A 228 -9.49 -19.31 -7.10
CA GLN A 228 -8.43 -20.32 -7.14
C GLN A 228 -8.06 -20.72 -8.57
N ILE A 229 -9.03 -20.88 -9.48
CA ILE A 229 -8.76 -21.17 -10.89
C ILE A 229 -8.02 -20.01 -11.55
N ALA A 230 -8.47 -18.77 -11.31
CA ALA A 230 -7.83 -17.57 -11.83
C ALA A 230 -6.38 -17.45 -11.34
N ALA A 231 -6.10 -17.79 -10.07
CA ALA A 231 -4.75 -17.76 -9.52
C ALA A 231 -3.78 -18.72 -10.24
N GLY A 232 -4.28 -19.83 -10.79
CA GLY A 232 -3.50 -20.76 -11.59
C GLY A 232 -3.39 -20.38 -13.07
N MET A 233 -4.46 -19.81 -13.66
CA MET A 233 -4.52 -19.50 -15.09
C MET A 233 -3.90 -18.14 -15.44
N ASP A 234 -4.06 -17.14 -14.58
CA ASP A 234 -3.45 -15.82 -14.69
C ASP A 234 -3.10 -15.29 -13.29
N PRO A 235 -1.93 -15.63 -12.73
CA PRO A 235 -1.52 -15.14 -11.41
C PRO A 235 -1.33 -13.60 -11.38
N ASP A 236 -1.33 -12.93 -12.53
CA ASP A 236 -1.24 -11.47 -12.68
C ASP A 236 -2.60 -10.81 -12.97
N PHE A 237 -3.73 -11.51 -12.75
CA PHE A 237 -5.07 -11.07 -13.13
C PHE A 237 -5.45 -9.66 -12.67
N HIS A 238 -5.24 -9.30 -11.39
CA HIS A 238 -5.59 -7.97 -10.89
C HIS A 238 -4.62 -6.89 -11.37
N ARG A 239 -3.33 -7.21 -11.46
CA ARG A 239 -2.32 -6.30 -12.01
C ARG A 239 -2.63 -5.98 -13.48
N ARG A 240 -2.97 -7.00 -14.26
CA ARG A 240 -3.36 -6.88 -15.67
C ARG A 240 -4.65 -6.07 -15.81
N ASP A 241 -5.70 -6.42 -15.06
CA ASP A 241 -6.98 -5.70 -15.11
C ASP A 241 -6.83 -4.19 -14.82
N LEU A 242 -6.01 -3.81 -13.83
CA LEU A 242 -5.75 -2.41 -13.53
C LEU A 242 -5.03 -1.71 -14.69
N ALA A 243 -3.96 -2.33 -15.22
CA ALA A 243 -3.15 -1.74 -16.28
C ALA A 243 -3.94 -1.59 -17.59
N ASP A 244 -4.62 -2.65 -18.01
CA ASP A 244 -5.43 -2.69 -19.23
C ASP A 244 -6.60 -1.71 -19.15
N ALA A 245 -7.24 -1.58 -17.98
CA ALA A 245 -8.33 -0.62 -17.78
C ALA A 245 -7.86 0.83 -17.96
N ILE A 246 -6.69 1.19 -17.42
CA ILE A 246 -6.11 2.53 -17.60
C ILE A 246 -5.74 2.76 -19.07
N GLU A 247 -5.11 1.79 -19.73
CA GLU A 247 -4.74 1.89 -21.16
C GLU A 247 -5.97 2.03 -22.07
N ALA A 248 -7.07 1.38 -21.72
CA ALA A 248 -8.35 1.48 -22.42
C ALA A 248 -9.11 2.80 -22.13
N GLY A 249 -8.60 3.67 -21.27
CA GLY A 249 -9.28 4.89 -20.83
C GLY A 249 -10.44 4.66 -19.84
N ALA A 250 -10.61 3.42 -19.35
CA ALA A 250 -11.59 3.04 -18.33
C ALA A 250 -11.02 3.30 -16.92
N HIS A 251 -10.65 4.56 -16.68
CA HIS A 251 -9.97 5.01 -15.47
C HIS A 251 -10.78 4.67 -14.21
N PRO A 252 -10.21 3.92 -13.25
CA PRO A 252 -10.93 3.62 -12.03
C PRO A 252 -10.98 4.83 -11.10
N GLU A 253 -12.12 4.95 -10.41
CA GLU A 253 -12.43 6.05 -9.52
C GLU A 253 -12.90 5.57 -8.15
N TRP A 254 -12.47 6.29 -7.12
CA TRP A 254 -12.94 6.12 -5.75
C TRP A 254 -13.27 7.48 -5.15
N ASP A 255 -14.39 7.56 -4.44
CA ASP A 255 -14.70 8.71 -3.60
C ASP A 255 -14.03 8.52 -2.23
N LEU A 256 -13.22 9.50 -1.82
CA LEU A 256 -12.68 9.58 -0.46
C LEU A 256 -13.80 10.07 0.44
N GLY A 257 -14.05 9.37 1.53
CA GLY A 257 -14.99 9.77 2.56
C GLY A 257 -14.40 9.70 3.95
N ILE A 258 -15.05 10.39 4.88
CA ILE A 258 -14.73 10.36 6.31
C ILE A 258 -15.99 10.11 7.13
N GLN A 259 -15.88 9.26 8.13
CA GLN A 259 -16.76 9.34 9.31
C GLN A 259 -16.14 10.35 10.27
N VAL A 260 -16.97 11.13 10.96
CA VAL A 260 -16.53 12.21 11.86
C VAL A 260 -17.12 11.97 13.24
N PHE A 261 -16.28 12.07 14.25
CA PHE A 261 -16.65 11.87 15.65
C PHE A 261 -16.13 13.03 16.52
N PRO A 262 -16.80 13.33 17.64
CA PRO A 262 -16.26 14.23 18.66
C PRO A 262 -14.90 13.72 19.18
N ASP A 263 -13.95 14.63 19.44
CA ASP A 263 -12.69 14.32 20.11
C ASP A 263 -12.84 14.55 21.62
N THR A 264 -13.42 13.57 22.30
CA THR A 264 -13.62 13.56 23.76
C THR A 264 -12.45 12.91 24.49
N GLU A 265 -12.34 13.11 25.81
CA GLU A 265 -11.25 12.51 26.62
C GLU A 265 -11.28 10.98 26.62
N ASP A 266 -12.46 10.37 26.58
CA ASP A 266 -12.65 8.91 26.55
C ASP A 266 -12.54 8.30 25.15
N GLN A 267 -12.57 9.14 24.09
CA GLN A 267 -12.48 8.73 22.68
C GLN A 267 -13.44 7.58 22.31
N LEU A 268 -14.64 7.61 22.90
CA LEU A 268 -15.74 6.68 22.62
C LEU A 268 -16.76 7.32 21.68
N PHE A 269 -17.37 6.50 20.84
CA PHE A 269 -18.54 6.89 20.05
C PHE A 269 -19.59 5.79 20.12
N GLU A 270 -20.77 6.11 20.68
CA GLU A 270 -21.86 5.13 20.87
C GLU A 270 -21.39 3.85 21.61
N GLY A 271 -20.47 3.99 22.56
CA GLY A 271 -19.88 2.89 23.32
C GLY A 271 -18.80 2.08 22.58
N ILE A 272 -18.44 2.48 21.35
CA ILE A 272 -17.34 1.91 20.58
C ILE A 272 -16.06 2.66 20.94
N ASP A 273 -15.03 1.92 21.32
CA ASP A 273 -13.68 2.46 21.46
C ASP A 273 -13.10 2.79 20.07
N LEU A 274 -12.89 4.09 19.80
CA LEU A 274 -12.36 4.55 18.52
C LEU A 274 -10.88 4.20 18.34
N LEU A 275 -10.15 3.90 19.41
CA LEU A 275 -8.74 3.52 19.38
C LEU A 275 -8.52 2.01 19.15
N ASP A 276 -9.59 1.22 19.19
CA ASP A 276 -9.53 -0.21 18.93
C ASP A 276 -9.62 -0.50 17.42
N SER A 277 -8.47 -0.80 16.80
CA SER A 277 -8.37 -1.16 15.38
C SER A 277 -9.13 -2.43 14.97
N THR A 278 -9.66 -3.21 15.92
CA THR A 278 -10.54 -4.36 15.65
C THR A 278 -12.02 -3.98 15.59
N LYS A 279 -12.36 -2.70 15.80
CA LYS A 279 -13.73 -2.17 15.74
C LYS A 279 -13.94 -1.26 14.54
N LEU A 280 -15.04 -1.53 13.83
CA LEU A 280 -15.59 -0.59 12.85
C LEU A 280 -16.66 0.25 13.55
N VAL A 281 -16.89 1.45 13.04
CA VAL A 281 -18.08 2.23 13.38
C VAL A 281 -19.11 2.00 12.26
N PRO A 282 -20.28 1.41 12.55
CA PRO A 282 -21.32 1.19 11.54
C PRO A 282 -21.71 2.49 10.84
N GLU A 283 -21.92 2.44 9.53
CA GLU A 283 -22.28 3.62 8.72
C GLU A 283 -23.68 4.15 9.10
N GLU A 284 -24.52 3.29 9.68
CA GLU A 284 -25.83 3.65 10.25
C GLU A 284 -25.73 4.52 11.52
N LEU A 285 -24.60 4.46 12.23
CA LEU A 285 -24.34 5.30 13.41
C LEU A 285 -23.59 6.59 13.02
N ALA A 286 -22.69 6.50 12.03
CA ALA A 286 -21.98 7.64 11.49
C ALA A 286 -21.84 7.51 9.97
N GLU A 287 -22.56 8.34 9.23
CA GLU A 287 -22.52 8.36 7.77
C GLU A 287 -21.12 8.74 7.26
N VAL A 288 -20.71 8.10 6.16
CA VAL A 288 -19.48 8.43 5.45
C VAL A 288 -19.73 9.66 4.57
N GLN A 289 -19.13 10.80 4.94
CA GLN A 289 -19.22 12.04 4.19
C GLN A 289 -18.16 12.07 3.09
N VAL A 290 -18.57 12.21 1.83
CA VAL A 290 -17.63 12.30 0.69
C VAL A 290 -16.90 13.64 0.68
N ILE A 291 -15.57 13.61 0.63
CA ILE A 291 -14.68 14.78 0.70
C ILE A 291 -13.82 14.99 -0.56
N GLY A 292 -13.96 14.12 -1.56
CA GLY A 292 -13.31 14.26 -2.86
C GLY A 292 -13.29 12.95 -3.65
N THR A 293 -12.71 13.00 -4.84
CA THR A 293 -12.62 11.84 -5.75
C THR A 293 -11.20 11.64 -6.23
N MET A 294 -10.73 10.41 -6.21
CA MET A 294 -9.48 9.98 -6.83
C MET A 294 -9.77 9.25 -8.15
N THR A 295 -9.07 9.63 -9.20
CA THR A 295 -9.10 8.97 -10.52
C THR A 295 -7.68 8.50 -10.87
N LEU A 296 -7.48 7.21 -11.11
CA LEU A 296 -6.19 6.68 -11.57
C LEU A 296 -6.17 6.65 -13.10
N ASN A 297 -5.17 7.27 -13.71
CA ASN A 297 -5.20 7.60 -15.13
C ASN A 297 -3.88 7.38 -15.89
N ALA A 298 -2.85 6.84 -15.23
CA ALA A 298 -1.62 6.45 -15.90
C ALA A 298 -0.92 5.27 -15.23
N ASN A 299 -0.45 4.33 -16.05
CA ASN A 299 0.41 3.23 -15.59
C ASN A 299 1.83 3.74 -15.28
N PRO A 300 2.58 3.06 -14.39
CA PRO A 300 3.99 3.35 -14.17
C PRO A 300 4.80 3.14 -15.47
N GLY A 301 5.78 4.01 -15.72
CA GLY A 301 6.70 3.84 -16.85
C GLY A 301 7.71 2.71 -16.65
N ASN A 302 8.09 2.45 -15.39
CA ASN A 302 8.90 1.30 -15.01
C ASN A 302 8.44 0.75 -13.64
N TYR A 303 7.97 -0.51 -13.62
CA TYR A 303 7.47 -1.14 -12.39
C TYR A 303 8.50 -1.15 -11.25
N PHE A 304 9.77 -1.44 -11.53
CA PHE A 304 10.78 -1.46 -10.47
C PHE A 304 11.02 -0.06 -9.92
N ALA A 305 11.29 0.90 -10.80
CA ALA A 305 11.65 2.26 -10.43
C ALA A 305 10.57 2.97 -9.60
N GLU A 306 9.29 2.68 -9.89
CA GLU A 306 8.14 3.37 -9.31
C GLU A 306 7.39 2.46 -8.32
N THR A 307 6.88 1.31 -8.75
CA THR A 307 6.04 0.43 -7.92
C THR A 307 6.83 -0.35 -6.87
N GLU A 308 8.00 -0.87 -7.22
CA GLU A 308 8.81 -1.62 -6.26
C GLU A 308 9.47 -0.68 -5.25
N GLN A 309 10.04 0.45 -5.72
CA GLN A 309 10.78 1.38 -4.86
C GLN A 309 9.93 2.41 -4.11
N VAL A 310 8.63 2.57 -4.40
CA VAL A 310 7.80 3.48 -3.60
C VAL A 310 7.79 3.08 -2.12
N ALA A 311 7.94 4.04 -1.24
CA ALA A 311 7.81 3.92 0.19
C ALA A 311 6.56 4.69 0.64
N PHE A 312 5.61 3.97 1.23
CA PHE A 312 4.49 4.56 1.94
C PHE A 312 4.76 4.46 3.44
N HIS A 313 4.28 5.42 4.22
CA HIS A 313 4.40 5.39 5.67
C HIS A 313 3.22 6.10 6.32
N VAL A 314 2.48 5.40 7.19
CA VAL A 314 1.30 5.98 7.88
C VAL A 314 1.63 7.21 8.76
N GLY A 315 2.89 7.45 9.11
CA GLY A 315 3.35 8.64 9.83
C GLY A 315 3.74 9.82 8.93
N HIS A 316 3.66 9.69 7.60
CA HIS A 316 3.74 10.83 6.69
C HIS A 316 2.43 11.63 6.76
N PHE A 317 2.33 12.48 7.78
CA PHE A 317 1.26 13.43 7.96
C PHE A 317 1.57 14.78 7.29
N VAL A 318 0.52 15.59 7.15
CA VAL A 318 0.58 16.98 6.72
C VAL A 318 -0.17 17.85 7.73
N PRO A 319 0.09 19.17 7.80
CA PRO A 319 -0.62 20.05 8.73
C PRO A 319 -2.14 19.86 8.67
N GLY A 320 -2.77 19.61 9.82
CA GLY A 320 -4.22 19.39 9.91
C GLY A 320 -4.65 17.93 9.97
N ILE A 321 -3.71 16.97 9.90
CA ILE A 321 -3.93 15.55 10.18
C ILE A 321 -2.92 15.11 11.24
N ASP A 322 -3.38 14.34 12.23
CA ASP A 322 -2.55 13.82 13.31
C ASP A 322 -2.95 12.39 13.69
N ALA A 323 -2.07 11.69 14.42
CA ALA A 323 -2.33 10.37 14.96
C ALA A 323 -3.27 10.44 16.19
N THR A 324 -3.83 9.28 16.54
CA THR A 324 -4.50 9.03 17.83
C THR A 324 -3.69 8.01 18.63
N ASP A 325 -4.16 7.69 19.83
CA ASP A 325 -3.51 6.73 20.72
C ASP A 325 -3.85 5.26 20.41
N ASP A 326 -4.40 4.98 19.21
CA ASP A 326 -4.59 3.61 18.71
C ASP A 326 -3.24 2.85 18.79
N PRO A 327 -3.13 1.81 19.62
CA PRO A 327 -1.83 1.19 19.91
C PRO A 327 -1.25 0.44 18.70
N LEU A 328 -2.10 0.01 17.76
CA LEU A 328 -1.62 -0.53 16.50
C LEU A 328 -1.08 0.59 15.59
N LEU A 329 -1.76 1.73 15.51
CA LEU A 329 -1.27 2.90 14.75
C LEU A 329 0.10 3.34 15.28
N GLN A 330 0.23 3.48 16.60
CA GLN A 330 1.45 3.97 17.25
C GLN A 330 2.68 3.11 16.90
N GLY A 331 2.59 1.79 16.95
CA GLY A 331 3.72 0.93 16.53
C GLY A 331 4.00 0.97 15.03
N ARG A 332 2.98 1.22 14.18
CA ARG A 332 3.17 1.43 12.74
C ARG A 332 3.91 2.74 12.45
N LEU A 333 3.83 3.76 13.32
CA LEU A 333 4.61 4.99 13.15
C LEU A 333 6.13 4.72 13.18
N PHE A 334 6.57 3.68 13.88
CA PHE A 334 7.99 3.26 13.88
C PHE A 334 8.36 2.42 12.65
N SER A 335 7.62 1.34 12.42
CA SER A 335 8.08 0.23 11.55
C SER A 335 8.31 0.62 10.09
N TYR A 336 7.49 1.51 9.55
CA TYR A 336 7.54 1.84 8.12
C TYR A 336 8.78 2.63 7.72
N LEU A 337 9.35 3.44 8.61
CA LEU A 337 10.63 4.13 8.39
C LEU A 337 11.79 3.13 8.48
N ASP A 338 11.80 2.35 9.56
CA ASP A 338 12.85 1.36 9.86
C ASP A 338 13.04 0.36 8.71
N THR A 339 11.94 -0.22 8.21
CA THR A 339 12.00 -1.25 7.16
C THR A 339 12.59 -0.72 5.84
N GLN A 340 12.54 0.60 5.58
CA GLN A 340 13.12 1.15 4.35
C GLN A 340 14.64 1.16 4.35
N LEU A 341 15.28 1.19 5.52
CA LEU A 341 16.73 1.28 5.62
C LEU A 341 17.41 0.09 4.92
N THR A 342 16.86 -1.10 5.07
CA THR A 342 17.36 -2.32 4.40
C THR A 342 16.73 -2.49 3.03
N ARG A 343 15.42 -2.25 2.89
CA ARG A 343 14.70 -2.44 1.62
C ARG A 343 15.19 -1.52 0.50
N LEU A 344 15.49 -0.26 0.82
CA LEU A 344 15.85 0.79 -0.12
C LEU A 344 17.29 1.29 0.06
N GLY A 345 18.11 0.57 0.84
CA GLY A 345 19.56 0.76 0.88
C GLY A 345 20.05 1.98 1.66
N GLY A 346 19.24 2.57 2.54
CA GLY A 346 19.65 3.62 3.46
C GLY A 346 18.57 4.69 3.72
N PRO A 347 18.92 5.76 4.47
CA PRO A 347 17.96 6.79 4.89
C PRO A 347 17.57 7.79 3.79
N ASN A 348 18.20 7.73 2.61
CA ASN A 348 17.95 8.66 1.51
C ASN A 348 16.82 8.18 0.56
N PHE A 349 15.96 7.28 1.01
CA PHE A 349 14.92 6.70 0.15
C PHE A 349 13.90 7.73 -0.37
N ASP A 350 13.74 8.87 0.30
CA ASP A 350 12.91 10.00 -0.15
C ASP A 350 13.50 10.73 -1.36
N GLN A 351 14.77 10.50 -1.69
CA GLN A 351 15.42 11.04 -2.90
C GLN A 351 15.14 10.18 -4.14
N ILE A 352 14.64 8.96 -3.97
CA ILE A 352 14.19 8.12 -5.09
C ILE A 352 13.02 8.83 -5.77
N PRO A 353 13.00 8.98 -7.12
CA PRO A 353 12.07 9.88 -7.81
C PRO A 353 10.59 9.75 -7.41
N ILE A 354 10.08 8.54 -7.25
CA ILE A 354 8.68 8.28 -6.88
C ILE A 354 8.34 8.66 -5.43
N ASN A 355 9.34 8.79 -4.54
CA ASN A 355 9.13 9.15 -3.14
C ASN A 355 9.29 10.65 -2.89
N ARG A 356 9.92 11.37 -3.82
CA ARG A 356 10.24 12.78 -3.65
C ARG A 356 8.97 13.61 -3.45
N PRO A 357 8.91 14.48 -2.43
CA PRO A 357 7.82 15.43 -2.32
C PRO A 357 7.86 16.43 -3.48
N HIS A 358 6.67 16.88 -3.90
CA HIS A 358 6.54 17.98 -4.85
C HIS A 358 6.64 19.35 -4.17
N ALA A 359 6.36 19.39 -2.86
CA ALA A 359 6.62 20.57 -2.03
C ALA A 359 8.14 20.80 -1.86
N PRO A 360 8.58 22.06 -1.68
CA PRO A 360 9.97 22.36 -1.36
C PRO A 360 10.41 21.64 -0.07
N VAL A 361 11.62 21.10 -0.08
CA VAL A 361 12.29 20.55 1.11
C VAL A 361 13.41 21.50 1.50
N ASN A 362 13.37 21.99 2.74
CA ASN A 362 14.45 22.75 3.34
C ASN A 362 14.83 22.09 4.67
N ASP A 363 16.00 21.47 4.70
CA ASP A 363 16.53 20.68 5.82
C ASP A 363 17.70 21.39 6.55
N MET A 364 17.81 22.72 6.38
CA MET A 364 18.85 23.58 6.96
C MET A 364 18.34 24.61 7.96
#